data_AF-J2WR04-F1
#
_entry.id   AF-J2WR04-F1
#
_cell.length_a   1.000
_cell.length_b   1.000
_cell.length_c   1.000
_cell.angle_alpha   90.00
_cell.angle_beta   90.00
_cell.angle_gamma   90.00
#
_symmetry.space_group_name_H-M   'P 1'
#
loop_
_entity.id
_entity.type
_entity.pdbx_description
1 polymer ?
#
loop_
_entity_poly.entity_id
_entity_poly.type
_entity_poly.pdbx_seq_one_letter_code
_entity_poly.pdbx_strand_id
1 'polypeptide(L)'
;MNRFHSPSLGLLLFALAMSPATAQPKKPTAKPPAAQCFRLDVDEAHGPIKRIQVDYGKKDFTVEQWGAPGIRYVMAANCTPGKNGVLSCGTECEGGGASLSIRRDGVLVLDAEAFPLYAEVKSALPGPGDVDAAVLTGLFNLPPVSDQLCGDAIEANQRPELDLRKGEFEPRIKELEQMLVDLGYLARRPSWYFTGKTEAAIAQFQRAIGSKSTGVADAETVGKLRMTAAVRGGSC
;
A
#
# COMPACT_ATOMS: atom_id res chain seq x y z
N MET A 1 25.22 -20.46 -86.65
CA MET A 1 23.78 -20.37 -86.36
C MET A 1 23.46 -21.27 -85.17
N ASN A 2 22.69 -20.75 -84.21
CA ASN A 2 21.93 -21.45 -83.16
C ASN A 2 22.62 -22.27 -82.05
N ARG A 3 22.66 -21.61 -80.88
CA ARG A 3 22.11 -21.98 -79.54
C ARG A 3 22.53 -23.27 -78.83
N PHE A 4 22.56 -23.10 -77.49
CA PHE A 4 22.43 -24.07 -76.38
C PHE A 4 23.73 -24.68 -75.79
N HIS A 5 24.14 -24.28 -74.58
CA HIS A 5 23.77 -24.95 -73.31
C HIS A 5 24.48 -24.36 -72.07
N SER A 6 23.66 -24.12 -71.03
CA SER A 6 23.86 -24.11 -69.56
C SER A 6 24.99 -23.34 -68.85
N PRO A 7 24.64 -22.58 -67.76
CA PRO A 7 25.58 -21.97 -66.83
C PRO A 7 25.88 -22.86 -65.61
N SER A 8 26.97 -22.48 -64.94
CA SER A 8 27.69 -23.14 -63.87
C SER A 8 26.89 -23.43 -62.59
N LEU A 9 27.10 -24.63 -62.04
CA LEU A 9 26.62 -25.07 -60.73
C LEU A 9 27.62 -24.60 -59.66
N GLY A 10 27.28 -23.51 -58.95
CA GLY A 10 28.02 -23.02 -57.80
C GLY A 10 27.12 -23.05 -56.56
N LEU A 11 27.27 -24.10 -55.76
CA LEU A 11 26.52 -24.35 -54.53
C LEU A 11 27.00 -23.37 -53.44
N LEU A 12 26.19 -22.38 -53.08
CA LEU A 12 26.41 -21.51 -51.92
C LEU A 12 25.26 -21.73 -50.93
N LEU A 13 25.54 -22.52 -49.88
CA LEU A 13 24.70 -22.58 -48.68
C LEU A 13 24.74 -21.23 -47.97
N PHE A 14 23.67 -20.45 -48.06
CA PHE A 14 23.40 -19.37 -47.11
C PHE A 14 22.43 -19.87 -46.05
N ALA A 15 22.94 -20.08 -44.84
CA ALA A 15 22.14 -20.30 -43.65
C ALA A 15 21.35 -19.03 -43.33
N LEU A 16 20.03 -19.04 -43.53
CA LEU A 16 19.16 -18.00 -42.97
C LEU A 16 18.98 -18.26 -41.47
N ALA A 17 19.63 -17.44 -40.65
CA ALA A 17 19.30 -17.28 -39.24
C ALA A 17 17.90 -16.65 -39.13
N MET A 18 16.94 -17.38 -38.54
CA MET A 18 15.65 -16.80 -38.16
C MET A 18 15.85 -16.00 -36.86
N SER A 19 15.81 -14.68 -36.95
CA SER A 19 15.65 -13.82 -35.77
C SER A 19 14.24 -14.01 -35.19
N PRO A 20 14.06 -14.11 -33.86
CA PRO A 20 12.74 -13.99 -33.26
C PRO A 20 12.27 -12.55 -33.45
N ALA A 21 11.15 -12.37 -34.14
CA ALA A 21 10.48 -11.08 -34.24
C ALA A 21 10.11 -10.61 -32.83
N THR A 22 10.75 -9.54 -32.37
CA THR A 22 10.30 -8.80 -31.19
C THR A 22 8.93 -8.22 -31.52
N ALA A 23 7.87 -8.86 -31.03
CA ALA A 23 6.53 -8.30 -31.06
C ALA A 23 6.54 -7.00 -30.24
N GLN A 24 6.51 -5.85 -30.92
CA GLN A 24 6.24 -4.59 -30.25
C GLN A 24 4.81 -4.64 -29.67
N PRO A 25 4.57 -4.13 -28.45
CA PRO A 25 3.25 -4.12 -27.86
C PRO A 25 2.33 -3.26 -28.73
N LYS A 26 1.35 -3.90 -29.38
CA LYS A 26 0.30 -3.20 -30.11
C LYS A 26 -0.42 -2.28 -29.13
N LYS A 27 -0.42 -0.98 -29.43
CA LYS A 27 -1.24 0.03 -28.74
C LYS A 27 -2.70 -0.43 -28.79
N PRO A 28 -3.36 -0.74 -27.66
CA PRO A 28 -4.73 -1.23 -27.69
C PRO A 28 -5.67 -0.09 -28.09
N THR A 29 -6.22 -0.16 -29.30
CA THR A 29 -7.20 0.78 -29.88
C THR A 29 -8.64 0.38 -29.57
N ALA A 30 -8.90 -0.24 -28.43
CA ALA A 30 -10.25 -0.52 -27.94
C ALA A 30 -10.60 0.52 -26.88
N LYS A 31 -11.75 1.19 -27.02
CA LYS A 31 -12.34 2.04 -25.96
C LYS A 31 -12.35 1.19 -24.67
N PRO A 32 -11.61 1.57 -23.62
CA PRO A 32 -11.57 0.79 -22.41
C PRO A 32 -13.01 0.59 -21.91
N PRO A 33 -13.38 -0.61 -21.40
CA PRO A 33 -14.57 -0.71 -20.56
C PRO A 33 -14.46 0.37 -19.48
N ALA A 34 -15.59 0.99 -19.10
CA ALA A 34 -15.60 2.07 -18.11
C ALA A 34 -14.79 1.61 -16.89
N ALA A 35 -13.55 2.11 -16.77
CA ALA A 35 -12.64 1.62 -15.76
C ALA A 35 -13.30 1.91 -14.42
N GLN A 36 -13.50 0.87 -13.62
CA GLN A 36 -14.05 1.06 -12.27
C GLN A 36 -12.96 1.51 -11.30
N CYS A 37 -11.71 1.50 -11.73
CA CYS A 37 -10.56 1.65 -10.88
C CYS A 37 -9.59 2.71 -11.38
N PHE A 38 -9.16 3.56 -10.47
CA PHE A 38 -8.33 4.71 -10.74
C PHE A 38 -7.20 4.78 -9.72
N ARG A 39 -5.99 5.11 -10.18
CA ARG A 39 -4.81 5.16 -9.32
C ARG A 39 -3.93 6.34 -9.66
N LEU A 40 -3.48 7.05 -8.64
CA LEU A 40 -2.43 8.05 -8.73
C LEU A 40 -1.30 7.65 -7.79
N ASP A 41 -0.10 7.42 -8.34
CA ASP A 41 1.12 7.30 -7.56
C ASP A 41 1.79 8.69 -7.52
N VAL A 42 2.20 9.13 -6.33
CA VAL A 42 2.76 10.47 -6.09
C VAL A 42 4.18 10.30 -5.56
N ASP A 43 5.13 11.00 -6.17
CA ASP A 43 6.52 10.97 -5.73
C ASP A 43 6.68 11.66 -4.37
N GLU A 44 7.58 11.15 -3.52
CA GLU A 44 7.81 11.63 -2.15
C GLU A 44 8.14 13.13 -2.10
N ALA A 45 8.73 13.68 -3.16
CA ALA A 45 9.00 15.12 -3.26
C ALA A 45 7.74 16.00 -3.26
N HIS A 46 6.56 15.43 -3.57
CA HIS A 46 5.29 16.16 -3.69
C HIS A 46 4.40 16.04 -2.45
N GLY A 47 4.90 15.41 -1.38
CA GLY A 47 4.23 15.35 -0.09
C GLY A 47 4.11 13.95 0.49
N PRO A 48 3.34 13.79 1.58
CA PRO A 48 3.28 12.54 2.33
C PRO A 48 2.47 11.45 1.62
N ILE A 49 1.71 11.77 0.58
CA ILE A 49 0.90 10.79 -0.14
C ILE A 49 1.81 10.02 -1.10
N LYS A 50 1.77 8.70 -1.02
CA LYS A 50 2.44 7.79 -1.95
C LYS A 50 1.50 7.32 -3.05
N ARG A 51 0.27 6.99 -2.68
CA ARG A 51 -0.72 6.45 -3.61
C ARG A 51 -2.12 6.83 -3.19
N ILE A 52 -2.96 7.16 -4.16
CA ILE A 52 -4.42 7.21 -4.02
C ILE A 52 -5.00 6.20 -5.00
N GLN A 53 -5.86 5.32 -4.52
CA GLN A 53 -6.59 4.35 -5.32
C GLN A 53 -8.08 4.44 -5.01
N VAL A 54 -8.89 4.46 -6.05
CA VAL A 54 -10.35 4.51 -5.96
C VAL A 54 -10.94 3.40 -6.81
N ASP A 55 -11.66 2.48 -6.17
CA ASP A 55 -12.62 1.59 -6.83
C ASP A 55 -13.99 2.29 -6.80
N TYR A 56 -14.30 2.97 -7.91
CA TYR A 56 -15.52 3.75 -8.08
C TYR A 56 -16.78 2.89 -8.03
N GLY A 57 -16.70 1.62 -8.46
CA GLY A 57 -17.83 0.68 -8.44
C GLY A 57 -18.16 0.23 -7.01
N LYS A 58 -17.13 -0.08 -6.22
CA LYS A 58 -17.28 -0.48 -4.82
C LYS A 58 -17.37 0.71 -3.85
N LYS A 59 -17.09 1.92 -4.33
CA LYS A 59 -16.90 3.12 -3.51
C LYS A 59 -15.82 2.91 -2.44
N ASP A 60 -14.78 2.16 -2.80
CA ASP A 60 -13.64 1.87 -1.94
C ASP A 60 -12.49 2.82 -2.26
N PHE A 61 -11.87 3.37 -1.21
CA PHE A 61 -10.88 4.41 -1.29
C PHE A 61 -9.71 4.00 -0.43
N THR A 62 -8.54 3.95 -1.03
CA THR A 62 -7.30 3.60 -0.33
C THR A 62 -6.25 4.65 -0.60
N VAL A 63 -5.63 5.13 0.47
CA VAL A 63 -4.48 6.03 0.43
C VAL A 63 -3.31 5.35 1.12
N GLU A 64 -2.16 5.34 0.47
CA GLU A 64 -0.88 4.98 1.08
C GLU A 64 -0.07 6.26 1.27
N GLN A 65 0.70 6.31 2.37
CA GLN A 65 1.59 7.43 2.65
C GLN A 65 3.06 7.00 2.63
N TRP A 66 3.92 7.92 2.19
CA TRP A 66 5.35 7.84 2.43
C TRP A 66 5.62 7.91 3.93
N GLY A 67 6.60 7.16 4.40
CA GLY A 67 6.82 7.03 5.83
C GLY A 67 5.84 6.09 6.54
N ALA A 68 4.72 5.65 5.96
CA ALA A 68 3.77 4.75 6.62
C ALA A 68 3.60 3.41 5.87
N PRO A 69 4.68 2.65 5.62
CA PRO A 69 4.61 1.44 4.79
C PRO A 69 3.67 0.42 5.41
N GLY A 70 2.75 -0.17 4.63
CA GLY A 70 1.83 -1.18 5.15
C GLY A 70 0.63 -0.64 5.94
N ILE A 71 0.52 0.68 6.16
CA ILE A 71 -0.74 1.31 6.58
C ILE A 71 -1.54 1.64 5.32
N ARG A 72 -2.77 1.13 5.24
CA ARG A 72 -3.77 1.61 4.30
C ARG A 72 -4.65 2.60 5.02
N TYR A 73 -4.82 3.79 4.46
CA TYR A 73 -5.80 4.73 4.94
C TYR A 73 -7.06 4.61 4.08
N VAL A 74 -8.20 4.42 4.72
CA VAL A 74 -9.49 4.31 4.07
C VAL A 74 -10.40 5.45 4.48
N MET A 75 -11.48 5.57 3.73
CA MET A 75 -12.50 6.58 3.93
C MET A 75 -13.65 5.98 4.74
N ALA A 76 -14.01 6.61 5.88
CA ALA A 76 -15.26 6.32 6.59
C ALA A 76 -16.32 7.36 6.19
N ALA A 77 -16.67 7.41 4.90
CA ALA A 77 -17.60 8.41 4.39
C ALA A 77 -18.74 7.77 3.62
N ASN A 78 -19.94 8.32 3.77
CA ASN A 78 -21.10 7.92 2.99
C ASN A 78 -21.06 8.66 1.65
N CYS A 79 -21.00 7.91 0.55
CA CYS A 79 -21.00 8.47 -0.79
C CYS A 79 -22.39 8.41 -1.44
N THR A 80 -22.96 9.59 -1.71
CA THR A 80 -24.25 9.76 -2.36
C THR A 80 -24.09 10.22 -3.81
N PRO A 81 -24.85 9.64 -4.77
CA PRO A 81 -24.84 10.11 -6.15
C PRO A 81 -25.45 11.51 -6.24
N GLY A 82 -24.71 12.45 -6.81
CA GLY A 82 -25.14 13.80 -7.15
C GLY A 82 -25.63 13.92 -8.59
N LYS A 83 -25.89 15.15 -9.01
CA LYS A 83 -26.26 15.47 -10.40
C LYS A 83 -25.06 15.23 -11.34
N ASN A 84 -25.35 14.87 -12.59
CA ASN A 84 -24.34 14.71 -13.66
C ASN A 84 -23.27 13.63 -13.40
N GLY A 85 -23.56 12.63 -12.58
CA GLY A 85 -22.64 11.52 -12.31
C GLY A 85 -21.49 11.88 -11.35
N VAL A 86 -21.60 13.02 -10.66
CA VAL A 86 -20.69 13.36 -9.55
C VAL A 86 -21.08 12.53 -8.33
N LEU A 87 -20.12 11.91 -7.65
CA LEU A 87 -20.33 11.19 -6.39
C LEU A 87 -19.80 12.07 -5.25
N SER A 88 -20.66 12.41 -4.29
CA SER A 88 -20.30 13.24 -3.13
C SER A 88 -20.17 12.37 -1.90
N CYS A 89 -18.97 12.33 -1.33
CA CYS A 89 -18.60 11.56 -0.15
C CYS A 89 -18.32 12.50 1.01
N GLY A 90 -18.83 12.21 2.20
CA GLY A 90 -18.57 13.04 3.39
C GLY A 90 -18.92 12.34 4.69
N THR A 91 -18.42 12.91 5.79
CA THR A 91 -18.81 12.59 7.16
C THR A 91 -19.86 13.58 7.62
N GLU A 92 -20.98 13.09 8.17
CA GLU A 92 -22.16 13.92 8.48
C GLU A 92 -21.91 14.97 9.57
N CYS A 93 -20.89 14.77 10.43
CA CYS A 93 -20.67 15.58 11.63
C CYS A 93 -19.36 16.37 11.66
N GLU A 94 -18.33 15.95 10.93
CA GLU A 94 -17.02 16.61 10.93
C GLU A 94 -16.78 17.17 9.54
N GLY A 95 -16.76 18.50 9.44
CA GLY A 95 -16.66 19.21 8.16
C GLY A 95 -15.47 18.68 7.34
N GLY A 96 -15.80 18.10 6.20
CA GLY A 96 -14.84 17.48 5.29
C GLY A 96 -15.58 16.64 4.27
N GLY A 97 -15.18 16.71 3.01
CA GLY A 97 -15.87 16.04 1.91
C GLY A 97 -14.96 15.75 0.73
N ALA A 98 -15.40 14.84 -0.12
CA ALA A 98 -14.77 14.58 -1.39
C ALA A 98 -15.82 14.51 -2.49
N SER A 99 -15.56 15.17 -3.61
CA SER A 99 -16.35 15.06 -4.83
C SER A 99 -15.57 14.28 -5.88
N LEU A 100 -16.23 13.29 -6.47
CA LEU A 100 -15.66 12.43 -7.49
C LEU A 100 -16.40 12.63 -8.81
N SER A 101 -15.66 12.80 -9.90
CA SER A 101 -16.26 12.87 -11.24
C SER A 101 -15.34 12.28 -12.28
N ILE A 102 -15.88 11.50 -13.21
CA ILE A 102 -15.13 10.92 -14.32
C ILE A 102 -15.23 11.87 -15.51
N ARG A 103 -14.08 12.38 -15.99
CA ARG A 103 -14.00 13.22 -17.18
C ARG A 103 -14.22 12.43 -18.46
N ARG A 104 -14.43 13.15 -19.56
CA ARG A 104 -14.61 12.54 -20.91
C ARG A 104 -13.42 11.72 -21.39
N ASP A 105 -12.22 12.03 -20.93
CA ASP A 105 -10.99 11.28 -21.23
C ASP A 105 -10.81 10.05 -20.35
N GLY A 106 -11.77 9.76 -19.46
CA GLY A 106 -11.74 8.60 -18.57
C GLY A 106 -10.84 8.78 -17.35
N VAL A 107 -10.37 10.00 -17.06
CA VAL A 107 -9.64 10.31 -15.82
C VAL A 107 -10.66 10.63 -14.72
N LEU A 108 -10.45 10.03 -13.54
CA LEU A 108 -11.22 10.38 -12.35
C LEU A 108 -10.63 11.63 -11.71
N VAL A 109 -11.48 12.61 -11.43
CA VAL A 109 -11.16 13.79 -10.64
C VAL A 109 -11.68 13.54 -9.23
N LEU A 110 -10.77 13.56 -8.26
CA LEU A 110 -11.06 13.55 -6.83
C LEU A 110 -10.75 14.94 -6.29
N ASP A 111 -11.78 15.66 -5.87
CA ASP A 111 -11.67 16.95 -5.21
C ASP A 111 -11.93 16.75 -3.71
N ALA A 112 -10.89 16.78 -2.89
CA ALA A 112 -10.95 16.53 -1.46
C ALA A 112 -10.81 17.84 -0.68
N GLU A 113 -11.78 18.12 0.19
CA GLU A 113 -11.82 19.27 1.07
C GLU A 113 -11.75 18.78 2.52
N ALA A 114 -10.59 18.92 3.16
CA ALA A 114 -10.38 18.48 4.55
C ALA A 114 -10.90 17.06 4.84
N PHE A 115 -10.67 16.14 3.92
CA PHE A 115 -11.34 14.85 3.91
C PHE A 115 -10.69 13.86 4.91
N PRO A 116 -11.41 13.36 5.93
CA PRO A 116 -10.82 12.50 6.94
C PRO A 116 -10.55 11.10 6.40
N LEU A 117 -9.33 10.62 6.63
CA LEU A 117 -8.88 9.28 6.34
C LEU A 117 -8.54 8.56 7.64
N TYR A 118 -8.99 7.32 7.74
CA TYR A 118 -8.80 6.45 8.88
C TYR A 118 -7.83 5.35 8.49
N ALA A 119 -6.82 5.07 9.31
CA ALA A 119 -5.93 3.95 9.01
C ALA A 119 -6.65 2.61 9.26
N GLU A 120 -6.80 1.83 8.19
CA GLU A 120 -6.98 0.39 8.28
C GLU A 120 -5.63 -0.26 8.58
N VAL A 121 -5.38 -0.48 9.86
CA VAL A 121 -4.20 -1.21 10.29
C VAL A 121 -4.53 -2.70 10.27
N LYS A 122 -3.99 -3.43 9.28
CA LYS A 122 -3.98 -4.91 9.31
C LYS A 122 -2.85 -5.42 10.22
N SER A 123 -2.84 -4.98 11.46
CA SER A 123 -1.90 -5.50 12.45
C SER A 123 -2.40 -6.85 12.96
N ALA A 124 -1.50 -7.84 13.01
CA ALA A 124 -1.74 -9.07 13.78
C ALA A 124 -1.74 -8.82 15.30
N LEU A 125 -1.37 -7.60 15.70
CA LEU A 125 -1.40 -7.09 17.06
C LEU A 125 -2.60 -6.12 17.15
N PRO A 126 -3.57 -6.35 18.05
CA PRO A 126 -4.61 -5.36 18.28
C PRO A 126 -3.99 -4.16 19.00
N GLY A 127 -3.89 -3.03 18.32
CA GLY A 127 -3.51 -1.74 18.90
C GLY A 127 -4.73 -0.98 19.43
N PRO A 128 -4.57 -0.12 20.46
CA PRO A 128 -5.58 0.87 20.80
C PRO A 128 -5.82 1.79 19.58
N GLY A 129 -7.11 2.01 19.28
CA GLY A 129 -7.63 2.62 18.05
C GLY A 129 -7.38 4.11 17.86
N ASP A 130 -6.20 4.61 18.21
CA ASP A 130 -5.81 6.01 18.05
C ASP A 130 -4.76 6.13 16.94
N VAL A 131 -5.20 5.87 15.71
CA VAL A 131 -4.46 6.25 14.52
C VAL A 131 -4.89 7.67 14.17
N ASP A 132 -3.96 8.61 14.31
CA ASP A 132 -4.12 10.01 13.92
C ASP A 132 -4.82 10.07 12.55
N ALA A 133 -6.05 10.62 12.52
CA ALA A 133 -6.83 10.74 11.29
C ALA A 133 -6.03 11.60 10.31
N ALA A 134 -5.67 11.03 9.17
CA ALA A 134 -4.99 11.78 8.13
C ALA A 134 -6.02 12.59 7.34
N VAL A 135 -5.74 13.87 7.07
CA VAL A 135 -6.64 14.72 6.30
C VAL A 135 -6.14 14.82 4.87
N LEU A 136 -6.96 14.42 3.90
CA LEU A 136 -6.69 14.58 2.48
C LEU A 136 -7.27 15.91 1.99
N THR A 137 -6.46 16.73 1.33
CA THR A 137 -6.93 17.98 0.74
C THR A 137 -6.25 18.22 -0.60
N GLY A 138 -7.04 18.60 -1.59
CA GLY A 138 -6.55 18.94 -2.93
C GLY A 138 -7.34 18.28 -4.04
N LEU A 139 -6.93 18.63 -5.27
CA LEU A 139 -7.53 18.15 -6.51
C LEU A 139 -6.59 17.14 -7.16
N PHE A 140 -7.04 15.89 -7.26
CA PHE A 140 -6.26 14.77 -7.78
C PHE A 140 -6.86 14.24 -9.08
N ASN A 141 -6.01 14.06 -10.09
CA ASN A 141 -6.37 13.43 -11.36
C ASN A 141 -5.86 12.00 -11.37
N LEU A 142 -6.75 11.03 -11.18
CA LEU A 142 -6.41 9.61 -11.13
C LEU A 142 -6.66 8.99 -12.51
N PRO A 143 -5.62 8.58 -13.25
CA PRO A 143 -5.80 7.81 -14.49
C PRO A 143 -6.44 6.44 -14.21
N PRO A 144 -7.16 5.88 -15.21
CA PRO A 144 -7.73 4.54 -15.08
C PRO A 144 -6.63 3.48 -15.08
N VAL A 145 -6.81 2.44 -14.28
CA VAL A 145 -5.94 1.26 -14.23
C VAL A 145 -6.73 -0.01 -14.53
N SER A 146 -6.05 -1.12 -14.83
CA SER A 146 -6.70 -2.41 -15.02
C SER A 146 -7.30 -2.93 -13.71
N ASP A 147 -8.34 -3.77 -13.79
CA ASP A 147 -8.97 -4.38 -12.62
C ASP A 147 -7.98 -5.22 -11.79
N GLN A 148 -6.96 -5.79 -12.44
CA GLN A 148 -5.86 -6.49 -11.74
C GLN A 148 -5.10 -5.55 -10.80
N LEU A 149 -4.79 -4.33 -11.24
CA LEU A 149 -4.15 -3.31 -10.42
C LEU A 149 -5.10 -2.71 -9.37
N CYS A 150 -6.40 -2.98 -9.48
CA CYS A 150 -7.41 -2.60 -8.51
C CYS A 150 -7.60 -3.62 -7.39
N GLY A 151 -7.37 -4.90 -7.70
CA GLY A 151 -7.44 -6.02 -6.76
C GLY A 151 -6.23 -6.15 -5.83
N ASP A 152 -5.13 -5.46 -6.12
CA ASP A 152 -3.89 -5.50 -5.33
C ASP A 152 -3.91 -4.52 -4.15
N ALA A 153 -5.05 -4.41 -3.47
CA ALA A 153 -4.95 -4.49 -2.02
C ALA A 153 -4.20 -5.79 -1.73
N ILE A 154 -2.90 -5.71 -1.41
CA ILE A 154 -2.10 -6.85 -0.95
C ILE A 154 -2.89 -7.50 0.21
N GLU A 155 -3.66 -8.54 -0.11
CA GLU A 155 -4.57 -9.22 0.79
C GLU A 155 -4.27 -10.71 0.72
N ALA A 156 -3.87 -11.23 1.88
CA ALA A 156 -4.37 -12.50 2.38
C ALA A 156 -3.66 -13.81 2.02
N ASN A 157 -2.34 -13.84 1.78
CA ASN A 157 -1.62 -15.12 2.02
C ASN A 157 -0.17 -15.07 2.53
N GLN A 158 0.28 -13.94 3.03
CA GLN A 158 1.39 -13.92 3.95
C GLN A 158 0.93 -13.07 5.12
N ARG A 159 0.41 -13.71 6.18
CA ARG A 159 0.65 -13.17 7.52
C ARG A 159 2.15 -12.97 7.54
N PRO A 160 2.68 -11.75 7.55
CA PRO A 160 4.12 -11.62 7.67
C PRO A 160 4.41 -12.28 9.00
N GLU A 161 5.19 -13.35 8.97
CA GLU A 161 5.74 -14.00 10.14
C GLU A 161 6.16 -12.86 11.07
N LEU A 162 5.58 -12.80 12.27
CA LEU A 162 6.00 -11.80 13.26
C LEU A 162 7.45 -12.18 13.55
N ASP A 163 8.38 -11.49 12.89
CA ASP A 163 9.83 -11.66 12.94
C ASP A 163 10.45 -10.28 12.70
N LEU A 164 10.08 -9.31 13.54
CA LEU A 164 10.51 -7.93 13.35
C LEU A 164 11.97 -7.75 13.79
N ARG A 165 12.77 -7.09 12.94
CA ARG A 165 14.22 -6.97 13.10
C ARG A 165 14.71 -5.53 12.92
N LYS A 166 15.89 -5.25 13.48
CA LYS A 166 16.56 -3.97 13.31
C LYS A 166 16.74 -3.61 11.83
N GLY A 167 16.38 -2.37 11.50
CA GLY A 167 16.44 -1.82 10.14
C GLY A 167 15.12 -1.88 9.40
N GLU A 168 14.11 -2.59 9.93
CA GLU A 168 12.79 -2.64 9.33
C GLU A 168 11.98 -1.37 9.61
N PHE A 169 11.06 -1.09 8.70
CA PHE A 169 10.19 0.06 8.73
C PHE A 169 8.77 -0.37 8.41
N GLU A 170 7.92 -0.43 9.44
CA GLU A 170 6.59 -1.04 9.38
C GLU A 170 5.67 -0.48 10.50
N PRO A 171 4.35 -0.51 10.34
CA PRO A 171 3.40 0.10 11.26
C PRO A 171 3.37 -0.62 12.60
N ARG A 172 3.48 -1.95 12.55
CA ARG A 172 3.49 -2.86 13.69
C ARG A 172 4.64 -2.56 14.65
N ILE A 173 5.72 -1.94 14.16
CA ILE A 173 6.84 -1.50 15.02
C ILE A 173 6.39 -0.39 15.97
N LYS A 174 5.49 0.53 15.56
CA LYS A 174 4.99 1.58 16.46
C LYS A 174 4.20 0.98 17.62
N GLU A 175 3.37 -0.01 17.35
CA GLU A 175 2.61 -0.73 18.38
C GLU A 175 3.53 -1.54 19.31
N LEU A 176 4.51 -2.23 18.74
CA LEU A 176 5.56 -2.93 19.49
C LEU A 176 6.33 -1.98 20.40
N GLU A 177 6.78 -0.84 19.88
CA GLU A 177 7.47 0.20 20.63
C GLU A 177 6.57 0.81 21.71
N GLN A 178 5.28 1.00 21.45
CA GLN A 178 4.33 1.47 22.46
C GLN A 178 4.24 0.51 23.65
N MET A 179 4.06 -0.79 23.41
CA MET A 179 4.04 -1.79 24.50
C MET A 179 5.36 -1.81 25.28
N LEU A 180 6.51 -1.65 24.60
CA LEU A 180 7.80 -1.56 25.28
C LEU A 180 7.94 -0.29 26.12
N VAL A 181 7.36 0.83 25.69
CA VAL A 181 7.28 2.08 26.46
C VAL A 181 6.41 1.89 27.69
N ASP A 182 5.21 1.33 27.52
CA ASP A 182 4.25 1.11 28.60
C ASP A 182 4.80 0.17 29.69
N LEU A 183 5.63 -0.79 29.27
CA LEU A 183 6.34 -1.72 30.15
C LEU A 183 7.65 -1.17 30.72
N GLY A 184 8.10 0.01 30.27
CA GLY A 184 9.33 0.67 30.73
C GLY A 184 10.63 0.12 30.14
N TYR A 185 10.56 -0.73 29.10
CA TYR A 185 11.73 -1.24 28.39
C TYR A 185 12.27 -0.26 27.34
N LEU A 186 11.45 0.69 26.89
CA LEU A 186 11.82 1.68 25.88
C LEU A 186 11.50 3.09 26.37
N ALA A 187 12.50 3.98 26.37
CA ALA A 187 12.36 5.37 26.82
C ALA A 187 12.46 6.34 25.64
N ARG A 188 11.50 6.24 24.70
CA ARG A 188 11.36 7.19 23.57
C ARG A 188 9.93 7.19 23.04
N ARG A 189 9.59 8.19 22.23
CA ARG A 189 8.34 8.18 21.46
C ARG A 189 8.37 7.01 20.45
N PRO A 190 7.31 6.19 20.38
CA PRO A 190 7.17 5.14 19.38
C PRO A 190 7.22 5.68 17.95
N SER A 191 7.81 4.90 17.07
CA SER A 191 8.01 5.20 15.67
C SER A 191 7.77 3.95 14.82
N TRP A 192 7.68 4.12 13.51
CA TRP A 192 7.53 2.99 12.58
C TRP A 192 8.87 2.29 12.27
N TYR A 193 9.99 2.70 12.87
CA TYR A 193 11.34 2.21 12.51
C TYR A 193 11.97 1.39 13.64
N PHE A 194 12.41 0.17 13.31
CA PHE A 194 13.05 -0.72 14.26
C PHE A 194 14.53 -0.34 14.42
N THR A 195 14.82 0.46 15.44
CA THR A 195 16.18 0.91 15.73
C THR A 195 16.95 -0.08 16.61
N GLY A 196 18.26 0.15 16.79
CA GLY A 196 19.04 -0.60 17.79
C GLY A 196 18.56 -0.39 19.24
N LYS A 197 17.83 0.70 19.54
CA LYS A 197 17.20 0.88 20.86
C LYS A 197 16.02 -0.08 21.05
N THR A 198 15.24 -0.28 19.99
CA THR A 198 14.10 -1.21 19.93
C THR A 198 14.58 -2.65 20.10
N GLU A 199 15.65 -3.02 19.38
CA GLU A 199 16.33 -4.33 19.52
C GLU A 199 16.78 -4.58 20.97
N ALA A 200 17.45 -3.60 21.58
CA ALA A 200 17.91 -3.71 22.96
C ALA A 200 16.75 -3.84 23.97
N ALA A 201 15.66 -3.09 23.76
CA ALA A 201 14.46 -3.16 24.60
C ALA A 201 13.79 -4.54 24.52
N ILE A 202 13.67 -5.11 23.31
CA ILE A 202 13.14 -6.47 23.11
C ILE A 202 14.06 -7.50 23.75
N ALA A 203 15.37 -7.39 23.54
CA ALA A 203 16.35 -8.26 24.14
C ALA A 203 16.26 -8.23 25.68
N GLN A 204 16.02 -7.06 26.27
CA GLN A 204 15.81 -6.90 27.71
C GLN A 204 14.50 -7.54 28.17
N PHE A 205 13.39 -7.32 27.46
CA PHE A 205 12.11 -7.96 27.75
C PHE A 205 12.22 -9.49 27.68
N GLN A 206 12.84 -10.02 26.62
CA GLN A 206 13.08 -11.46 26.45
C GLN A 206 13.86 -12.07 27.62
N ARG A 207 14.89 -11.36 28.13
CA ARG A 207 15.60 -11.80 29.34
C ARG A 207 14.69 -11.83 30.56
N ALA A 208 13.84 -10.82 30.73
CA ALA A 208 12.94 -10.71 31.86
C ALA A 208 11.90 -11.85 31.91
N ILE A 209 11.48 -12.36 30.75
CA ILE A 209 10.56 -13.51 30.64
C ILE A 209 11.26 -14.88 30.57
N GLY A 210 12.59 -14.93 30.73
CA GLY A 210 13.37 -16.17 30.66
C GLY A 210 13.54 -16.76 29.26
N SER A 211 13.27 -15.99 28.20
CA SER A 211 13.48 -16.38 26.81
C SER A 211 14.89 -16.02 26.32
N LYS A 212 15.31 -16.61 25.19
CA LYS A 212 16.58 -16.24 24.55
C LYS A 212 16.52 -14.77 24.11
N SER A 213 17.52 -13.99 24.53
CA SER A 213 17.65 -12.57 24.23
C SER A 213 18.17 -12.33 22.81
N THR A 214 17.33 -12.61 21.82
CA THR A 214 17.66 -12.46 20.40
C THR A 214 17.57 -11.01 19.92
N GLY A 215 16.78 -10.17 20.62
CA GLY A 215 16.45 -8.81 20.18
C GLY A 215 15.47 -8.76 19.01
N VAL A 216 14.95 -9.92 18.58
CA VAL A 216 14.02 -10.09 17.48
C VAL A 216 12.61 -10.18 18.01
N ALA A 217 11.67 -9.43 17.46
CA ALA A 217 10.26 -9.49 17.86
C ALA A 217 9.54 -10.60 17.08
N ASP A 218 9.77 -11.84 17.54
CA ASP A 218 9.07 -13.00 17.01
C ASP A 218 7.62 -13.14 17.56
N ALA A 219 6.82 -14.02 16.97
CA ALA A 219 5.43 -14.25 17.40
C ALA A 219 5.30 -14.60 18.90
N GLU A 220 6.24 -15.37 19.46
CA GLU A 220 6.23 -15.74 20.88
C GLU A 220 6.52 -14.51 21.76
N THR A 221 7.58 -13.77 21.43
CA THR A 221 8.03 -12.58 22.14
C THR A 221 6.92 -11.55 22.17
N VAL A 222 6.31 -11.27 21.01
CA VAL A 222 5.24 -10.28 20.91
C VAL A 222 3.97 -10.74 21.64
N GLY A 223 3.63 -12.03 21.57
CA GLY A 223 2.53 -12.60 22.34
C GLY A 223 2.69 -12.41 23.85
N LYS A 224 3.88 -12.69 24.38
CA LYS A 224 4.20 -12.48 25.81
C LYS A 224 4.23 -11.00 26.18
N LEU A 225 4.75 -10.15 25.31
CA LEU A 225 4.78 -8.69 25.51
C LEU A 225 3.36 -8.16 25.66
N ARG A 226 2.45 -8.58 24.77
CA ARG A 226 1.03 -8.21 24.81
C ARG A 226 0.36 -8.63 26.12
N MET A 227 0.57 -9.88 26.55
CA MET A 227 0.03 -10.36 27.82
C MET A 227 0.54 -9.54 29.00
N THR A 228 1.83 -9.20 29.00
CA THR A 228 2.45 -8.41 30.08
C THR A 228 1.94 -6.97 30.08
N ALA A 229 1.81 -6.34 28.91
CA ALA A 229 1.30 -4.98 28.77
C ALA A 229 -0.18 -4.88 29.17
N ALA A 230 -1.02 -5.84 28.76
CA ALA A 230 -2.44 -5.89 29.12
C ALA A 230 -2.65 -6.03 30.64
N VAL A 231 -1.78 -6.77 31.34
CA VAL A 231 -1.85 -6.93 32.80
C VAL A 231 -1.45 -5.65 33.55
N ARG A 232 -0.58 -4.80 32.98
CA ARG A 232 -0.18 -3.51 33.59
C ARG A 232 -1.09 -2.35 33.21
N GLY A 233 -1.79 -2.42 32.09
CA GLY A 233 -2.72 -1.40 31.60
C GLY A 233 -4.16 -1.51 32.15
N GLY A 234 -4.41 -2.42 33.10
CA GLY A 234 -5.71 -2.53 33.77
C GLY A 234 -6.02 -1.35 34.68
N SER A 235 -6.48 -0.25 34.08
CA SER A 235 -7.28 0.78 34.75
C SER A 235 -8.72 0.66 34.25
N CYS A 236 -9.54 -0.01 35.09
CA CYS A 236 -10.98 -0.25 35.01
C CYS A 236 -11.48 -1.18 33.89
#